data_AF-A0A524BJF5-F1
#
_entry.id   AF-A0A524BJF5-F1
#
_cell.length_a   1.000
_cell.length_b   1.000
_cell.length_c   1.000
_cell.angle_alpha   90.00
_cell.angle_beta   90.00
_cell.angle_gamma   90.00
#
_symmetry.space_group_name_H-M   'P 1'
#
loop_
_entity.id
_entity.type
_entity.pdbx_description
1 polymer ?
#
loop_
_entity_poly.entity_id
_entity_poly.type
_entity_poly.pdbx_seq_one_letter_code
_entity_poly.pdbx_strand_id
1 'polypeptide(L)' 'MSLAVGYDGGESAKGALLAAISLAKDLEESLLIVCGVAPAGGMGDEYTATEDALVEALAPLVSEAVIQA' A
#
# COMPACT_ATOMS: atom_id res chain seq x y z
N MET A 1 6.22 18.22 2.13
CA MET A 1 5.21 17.51 2.95
C MET A 1 5.08 16.09 2.40
N SER A 2 4.05 15.30 2.73
CA SER A 2 3.90 13.96 2.13
C SER A 2 2.43 13.66 1.87
N LEU A 3 2.12 13.13 0.70
CA LEU A 3 0.81 12.61 0.35
C LEU A 3 0.74 11.16 0.82
N ALA A 4 -0.33 10.75 1.51
CA ALA A 4 -0.51 9.38 1.94
C ALA A 4 -1.73 8.74 1.26
N VAL A 5 -1.60 7.48 0.84
CA VAL A 5 -2.70 6.70 0.26
C VAL A 5 -2.78 5.32 0.90
N GLY A 6 -3.99 4.93 1.29
CA GLY A 6 -4.27 3.57 1.76
C GLY A 6 -4.37 2.61 0.58
N TYR A 7 -3.73 1.44 0.68
CA TYR A 7 -3.79 0.41 -0.35
C TYR A 7 -4.04 -0.98 0.26
N ASP A 8 -5.13 -1.61 -0.15
CA ASP A 8 -5.54 -2.96 0.29
C ASP A 8 -5.50 -4.00 -0.85
N GLY A 9 -5.02 -3.60 -2.03
CA GLY A 9 -4.99 -4.45 -3.24
C GLY A 9 -6.32 -4.52 -4.01
N GLY A 10 -7.40 -3.93 -3.50
CA GLY A 10 -8.70 -3.89 -4.17
C GLY A 10 -8.73 -2.98 -5.39
N GLU A 11 -9.68 -3.20 -6.29
CA GLU A 11 -9.80 -2.44 -7.54
C GLU A 11 -10.02 -0.93 -7.30
N SER A 12 -10.80 -0.56 -6.29
CA SER A 12 -10.96 0.85 -5.89
C SER A 12 -9.67 1.46 -5.35
N ALA A 13 -8.88 0.68 -4.60
CA ALA A 13 -7.60 1.13 -4.08
C ALA A 13 -6.55 1.32 -5.17
N LYS A 14 -6.57 0.49 -6.23
CA LYS A 14 -5.74 0.71 -7.43
C LYS A 14 -6.04 2.05 -8.11
N GLY A 15 -7.32 2.37 -8.30
CA GLY A 15 -7.73 3.67 -8.85
C GLY A 15 -7.28 4.84 -7.97
N ALA A 16 -7.42 4.72 -6.64
CA ALA A 16 -6.95 5.72 -5.69
C ALA A 16 -5.41 5.88 -5.71
N LEU A 17 -4.67 4.77 -5.82
CA LEU A 17 -3.21 4.79 -5.92
C LEU A 17 -2.74 5.52 -7.18
N LEU A 18 -3.34 5.24 -8.35
CA LEU A 18 -3.01 5.92 -9.60
C LEU A 18 -3.23 7.44 -9.50
N ALA A 19 -4.38 7.85 -8.96
CA ALA A 19 -4.67 9.27 -8.75
C ALA A 19 -3.68 9.93 -7.77
N ALA A 20 -3.31 9.23 -6.70
CA ALA A 20 -2.33 9.71 -5.73
C ALA A 20 -0.93 9.83 -6.32
N ILE A 21 -0.51 8.91 -7.21
CA ILE A 21 0.77 9.00 -7.93
C ILE A 21 0.78 10.24 -8.83
N SER A 22 -0.26 10.46 -9.63
CA SER A 22 -0.36 11.65 -10.48
C SER A 22 -0.30 12.94 -9.66
N LEU A 23 -1.06 13.01 -8.57
CA LEU A 23 -1.09 14.19 -7.71
C LEU A 23 0.25 14.43 -6.99
N ALA A 24 0.93 13.38 -6.51
CA ALA A 24 2.22 13.52 -5.87
C ALA A 24 3.30 14.02 -6.86
N LYS A 25 3.26 13.55 -8.11
CA LYS A 25 4.13 14.06 -9.20
C LYS A 25 3.88 15.54 -9.45
N ASP A 26 2.62 15.95 -9.59
CA ASP A 26 2.25 17.35 -9.86
C ASP A 26 2.61 18.31 -8.71
N LEU A 27 2.59 17.80 -7.47
CA LEU A 27 2.94 18.56 -6.27
C LEU A 27 4.44 18.53 -5.93
N GLU A 28 5.24 17.71 -6.63
CA GLU A 28 6.64 17.43 -6.30
C GLU A 28 6.82 16.93 -4.85
N GLU A 29 5.84 16.16 -4.35
CA GLU A 29 5.80 15.65 -2.99
C GLU A 29 6.04 14.14 -2.93
N SER A 30 6.56 13.68 -1.79
CA SER A 30 6.71 12.26 -1.53
C SER A 30 5.35 11.57 -1.34
N LEU A 31 5.19 10.38 -1.93
CA LEU A 31 4.01 9.53 -1.75
C LEU A 31 4.30 8.40 -0.75
N LEU A 32 3.54 8.37 0.34
CA LEU A 32 3.54 7.29 1.33
C LEU A 32 2.38 6.34 1.04
N ILE A 33 2.67 5.06 0.82
CA ILE A 33 1.67 4.02 0.62
C ILE A 33 1.48 3.28 1.95
N VAL A 34 0.24 3.22 2.42
CA VAL A 34 -0.12 2.62 3.71
C VAL A 34 -0.97 1.39 3.48
N CYS A 35 -0.45 0.22 3.82
CA CYS A 35 -1.19 -1.04 3.77
C CYS A 35 -1.73 -1.36 5.17
N GLY A 36 -3.03 -1.16 5.38
CA GLY A 36 -3.69 -1.47 6.64
C GLY A 36 -4.00 -2.96 6.74
N VAL A 37 -3.53 -3.62 7.79
CA VAL A 37 -3.79 -5.04 8.04
C VAL A 37 -4.53 -5.19 9.37
N ALA A 38 -5.65 -5.90 9.36
CA ALA A 38 -6.29 -6.33 10.59
C ALA A 38 -5.59 -7.61 11.06
N PRO A 39 -5.09 -7.68 12.32
CA PRO A 39 -4.52 -8.91 12.82
C PRO A 39 -5.59 -10.01 12.80
N ALA A 40 -5.23 -11.20 12.34
CA ALA A 40 -6.11 -12.36 12.43
C ALA A 40 -6.47 -12.56 13.92
N GLY A 41 -7.76 -12.49 14.25
CA GLY A 41 -8.20 -12.57 15.63
C GLY A 41 -7.87 -13.94 16.25
N GLY A 42 -6.82 -13.99 17.06
CA GLY A 42 -6.43 -15.12 17.91
C GLY A 42 -5.39 -14.67 18.93
N MET A 43 -5.66 -14.89 20.22
CA MET A 43 -4.74 -14.49 21.29
C MET A 43 -3.54 -15.46 21.31
N GLY A 44 -2.35 -14.99 20.91
CA GLY A 44 -1.10 -15.77 20.93
C GLY A 44 -0.37 -15.93 19.59
N ASP A 45 -1.02 -15.57 18.49
CA ASP A 45 -0.56 -15.90 17.14
C ASP A 45 0.05 -14.66 16.44
N GLU A 46 1.38 -14.66 16.36
CA GLU A 46 2.16 -14.20 15.21
C GLU A 46 1.92 -12.79 14.62
N TYR A 47 2.04 -11.75 15.45
CA TYR A 47 2.06 -10.34 15.00
C TYR A 47 3.10 -10.09 13.88
N THR A 48 4.26 -10.74 13.93
CA THR A 48 5.38 -10.49 12.99
C THR A 48 5.28 -11.32 11.70
N ALA A 49 4.82 -12.58 11.78
CA ALA A 49 4.78 -13.46 10.60
C ALA A 49 3.73 -13.01 9.57
N THR A 50 2.67 -12.36 10.03
CA THR A 50 1.62 -11.82 9.16
C THR A 50 2.08 -10.55 8.44
N GLU A 51 2.86 -9.70 9.12
CA GLU A 51 3.39 -8.46 8.54
C GLU A 51 4.41 -8.76 7.42
N ASP A 52 5.34 -9.68 7.66
CA ASP A 52 6.37 -10.09 6.68
C ASP A 52 5.76 -10.76 5.44
N ALA A 53 4.78 -11.66 5.62
CA ALA A 53 4.10 -12.33 4.51
C ALA A 53 3.32 -11.35 3.62
N LEU A 54 2.84 -10.24 4.19
CA LEU A 54 2.09 -9.22 3.47
C LEU A 54 3.00 -8.24 2.75
N VAL A 55 4.16 -7.89 3.32
CA VAL A 55 5.19 -7.14 2.58
C VAL A 55 5.63 -7.95 1.36
N GLU A 56 5.91 -9.25 1.50
CA GLU A 56 6.26 -10.11 0.37
C GLU A 56 5.13 -10.20 -0.68
N ALA A 57 3.86 -10.28 -0.25
CA ALA A 57 2.73 -10.41 -1.18
C ALA A 57 2.37 -9.09 -1.90
N LEU A 58 2.50 -7.95 -1.21
CA LEU A 58 2.07 -6.64 -1.73
C LEU A 58 3.19 -5.88 -2.44
N ALA A 59 4.47 -6.12 -2.10
CA ALA A 59 5.59 -5.46 -2.77
C ALA A 59 5.58 -5.64 -4.30
N PRO A 60 5.28 -6.82 -4.88
CA PRO A 60 5.17 -7.00 -6.32
C PRO A 60 4.03 -6.16 -6.93
N LEU A 61 2.86 -6.14 -6.28
CA LEU A 61 1.68 -5.41 -6.76
C LEU A 61 1.88 -3.89 -6.71
N VAL A 62 2.52 -3.40 -5.65
CA VAL A 62 2.88 -1.98 -5.52
C VAL A 62 3.94 -1.61 -6.56
N SER A 63 4.96 -2.45 -6.75
CA SER A 63 6.01 -2.24 -7.76
C SER A 63 5.42 -2.16 -9.17
N GLU A 64 4.52 -3.08 -9.53
CA GLU A 64 3.86 -3.08 -10.83
C GLU A 64 3.00 -1.82 -11.04
N ALA A 65 2.23 -1.42 -10.03
CA ALA A 65 1.42 -0.19 -10.08
C ALA A 65 2.27 1.08 -10.26
N VAL A 66 3.46 1.13 -9.64
CA VAL A 66 4.41 2.25 -9.82
C VAL A 66 5.05 2.23 -11.21
N ILE A 67 5.41 1.06 -11.75
CA ILE A 67 6.01 0.95 -13.09
C ILE A 67 5.04 1.39 -14.19
N GLN A 68 3.74 1.14 -14.01
CA GLN A 68 2.70 1.46 -14.98
C GLN A 68 2.22 2.93 -14.93
N ALA A 69 2.67 3.74 -13.97
CA ALA A 69 2.18 5.10 -13.71
C ALA A 69 3.21 6.21 -14.02
#